data_AF-A0A0Q8VWS4-F1
#
_entry.id   AF-A0A0Q8VWS4-F1
#
_cell.length_a   1.000
_cell.length_b   1.000
_cell.length_c   1.000
_cell.angle_alpha   90.00
_cell.angle_beta   90.00
_cell.angle_gamma   90.00
#
_symmetry.space_group_name_H-M   'P 1'
#
loop_
_entity.id
_entity.type
_entity.pdbx_description
1 polymer ?
#
loop_
_entity_poly.entity_id
_entity_poly.type
_entity_poly.pdbx_seq_one_letter_code
_entity_poly.pdbx_strand_id
1 'polypeptide(L)'
;MAVEFRGKRDRRERAALAVIEAKRAELETQKLARRLSSAARAELQQVAASVHEEILRAGRDIRRRPGRARRRAGRAEARLARASLATPTGGRCDGDRRAGASGADAAKARSKLIKRRRAEAKQAQQMAKIVAAQMAVAAAVTSADASKG
;
A
#
# COMPACT_ATOMS: atom_id res chain seq x y z
N MET A 1 37.90 -25.94 0.32
CA MET A 1 37.26 -25.35 1.53
C MET A 1 36.78 -23.89 1.37
N ALA A 2 37.06 -23.14 0.29
CA ALA A 2 36.67 -21.71 0.17
C ALA A 2 35.18 -21.44 -0.13
N VAL A 3 34.46 -22.40 -0.71
CA VAL A 3 33.07 -22.23 -1.18
C VAL A 3 32.07 -22.10 -0.01
N GLU A 4 32.31 -22.84 1.08
CA GLU A 4 31.42 -22.82 2.25
C GLU A 4 31.49 -21.49 3.03
N PHE A 5 32.64 -20.84 3.04
CA PHE A 5 32.83 -19.55 3.72
C PHE A 5 32.10 -18.41 2.99
N ARG A 6 32.13 -18.38 1.64
CA ARG A 6 31.33 -17.42 0.84
C ARG A 6 29.84 -17.60 1.11
N GLY A 7 29.34 -18.84 1.07
CA GLY A 7 27.92 -19.12 1.32
C GLY A 7 27.44 -18.71 2.72
N LYS A 8 28.29 -18.81 3.75
CA LYS A 8 27.97 -18.34 5.11
C LYS A 8 27.97 -16.81 5.22
N ARG A 9 28.89 -16.12 4.55
CA ARG A 9 28.97 -14.65 4.52
C ARG A 9 27.75 -14.04 3.82
N ASP A 10 27.39 -14.55 2.65
CA ASP A 10 26.22 -14.08 1.89
C ASP A 10 24.91 -14.26 2.67
N ARG A 11 24.78 -15.36 3.42
CA ARG A 11 23.59 -15.60 4.27
C ARG A 11 23.47 -14.58 5.39
N ARG A 12 24.58 -14.16 5.99
CA ARG A 12 24.59 -13.14 7.04
C ARG A 12 24.28 -11.77 6.48
N GLU A 13 24.85 -11.42 5.33
CA GLU A 13 24.58 -10.16 4.64
C GLU A 13 23.10 -10.06 4.23
N ARG A 14 22.54 -11.11 3.62
CA ARG A 14 21.09 -11.16 3.30
C ARG A 14 20.20 -11.05 4.53
N ALA A 15 20.61 -11.64 5.66
CA ALA A 15 19.88 -11.52 6.91
C ALA A 15 19.96 -10.10 7.50
N ALA A 16 21.13 -9.45 7.40
CA ALA A 16 21.32 -8.08 7.82
C ALA A 16 20.49 -7.11 6.98
N LEU A 17 20.47 -7.27 5.65
CA LEU A 17 19.63 -6.49 4.75
C LEU A 17 18.15 -6.62 5.10
N ALA A 18 17.65 -7.84 5.33
CA ALA A 18 16.27 -8.04 5.75
C ALA A 18 15.93 -7.35 7.09
N VAL A 19 16.86 -7.34 8.05
CA VAL A 19 16.67 -6.60 9.31
C VAL A 19 16.64 -5.09 9.09
N ILE A 20 17.47 -4.57 8.18
CA ILE A 20 17.47 -3.14 7.80
C ILE A 20 16.14 -2.77 7.13
N GLU A 21 15.65 -3.60 6.21
CA GLU A 21 14.36 -3.41 5.54
C GLU A 21 13.20 -3.41 6.56
N ALA A 22 13.18 -4.36 7.49
CA ALA A 22 12.19 -4.40 8.55
C ALA A 22 12.22 -3.14 9.44
N LYS A 23 13.42 -2.64 9.80
CA LYS A 23 13.56 -1.36 10.54
C LYS A 23 13.04 -0.16 9.75
N ARG A 24 13.29 -0.11 8.44
CA ARG A 24 12.74 0.95 7.57
C ARG A 24 11.22 0.89 7.54
N ALA A 25 10.64 -0.30 7.38
CA ALA A 25 9.19 -0.50 7.42
C ALA A 25 8.60 -0.05 8.77
N GLU A 26 9.29 -0.31 9.88
CA GLU A 26 8.86 0.14 11.21
C GLU A 26 8.82 1.67 11.30
N LEU A 27 9.87 2.36 10.84
CA LEU A 27 9.92 3.82 10.81
C LEU A 27 8.82 4.43 9.94
N GLU A 28 8.57 3.87 8.76
CA GLU A 28 7.48 4.33 7.90
C GLU A 28 6.10 4.09 8.55
N THR A 29 5.92 2.98 9.25
CA THR A 29 4.69 2.69 10.02
C THR A 29 4.48 3.70 11.13
N GLN A 30 5.54 4.07 11.87
CA GLN A 30 5.48 5.10 12.90
C GLN A 30 5.16 6.48 12.32
N LYS A 31 5.71 6.83 11.15
CA LYS A 31 5.38 8.07 10.43
C LYS A 31 3.91 8.09 10.00
N LEU A 32 3.38 6.97 9.50
CA LEU A 32 1.97 6.82 9.16
C LEU A 32 1.09 7.02 10.39
N ALA A 33 1.42 6.35 11.50
CA ALA A 33 0.71 6.49 12.77
C ALA A 33 0.60 7.94 13.26
N ARG A 34 1.62 8.77 12.97
CA ARG A 34 1.57 10.19 13.33
C ARG A 34 0.49 10.99 12.59
N ARG A 35 0.04 10.53 11.42
CA ARG A 35 -0.93 11.23 10.56
C ARG A 35 -2.37 10.73 10.73
N LEU A 36 -2.56 9.68 11.54
CA LEU A 36 -3.86 9.05 11.77
C LEU A 36 -4.60 9.65 12.97
N SER A 37 -5.90 9.34 13.07
CA SER A 37 -6.70 9.63 14.28
C SER A 37 -6.10 8.93 15.51
N SER A 38 -6.45 9.40 16.72
CA SER A 38 -5.91 8.85 17.97
C SER A 38 -6.11 7.34 18.11
N ALA A 39 -7.30 6.85 17.77
CA ALA A 39 -7.64 5.42 17.82
C ALA A 39 -6.80 4.60 16.83
N ALA A 40 -6.78 4.98 15.55
CA ALA A 40 -6.00 4.29 14.51
C ALA A 40 -4.49 4.38 14.74
N ARG A 41 -4.01 5.50 15.31
CA ARG A 41 -2.62 5.65 15.76
C ARG A 41 -2.28 4.64 16.85
N ALA A 42 -3.12 4.48 17.87
CA ALA A 42 -2.88 3.58 18.99
C ALA A 42 -2.77 2.12 18.53
N GLU A 43 -3.67 1.67 17.67
CA GLU A 43 -3.63 0.32 17.08
C GLU A 43 -2.34 0.09 16.28
N LEU A 44 -1.99 1.03 15.39
CA LEU A 44 -0.81 0.89 14.55
C LEU A 44 0.50 0.94 15.38
N GLN A 45 0.54 1.75 16.45
CA GLN A 45 1.65 1.80 17.39
C GLN A 45 1.80 0.50 18.19
N GLN A 46 0.69 -0.12 18.62
CA GLN A 46 0.71 -1.39 19.32
C GLN A 46 1.33 -2.49 18.43
N VAL A 47 0.95 -2.55 17.16
CA VAL A 47 1.55 -3.47 16.19
C VAL A 47 3.04 -3.17 15.99
N ALA A 48 3.41 -1.90 15.82
CA ALA A 48 4.81 -1.50 15.66
C ALA A 48 5.67 -1.90 16.86
N ALA A 49 5.20 -1.68 18.09
CA ALA A 49 5.90 -2.06 19.32
C ALA A 49 6.09 -3.58 19.42
N SER A 50 5.07 -4.38 19.10
CA SER A 50 5.19 -5.84 19.06
C SER A 50 6.23 -6.31 18.03
N VAL A 51 6.25 -5.69 16.85
CA VAL A 51 7.18 -6.04 15.78
C VAL A 51 8.62 -5.56 16.07
N HIS A 52 8.79 -4.44 16.77
CA HIS A 52 10.10 -3.92 17.18
C HIS A 52 10.94 -4.98 17.91
N GLU A 53 10.34 -5.67 18.87
CA GLU A 53 10.99 -6.75 19.62
C GLU A 53 11.42 -7.92 18.72
N GLU A 54 10.62 -8.24 17.69
CA GLU A 54 10.96 -9.28 16.72
C GLU A 54 12.17 -8.87 15.86
N ILE A 55 12.24 -7.60 15.46
CA ILE A 55 13.35 -7.03 14.69
C ILE A 55 14.64 -7.03 15.52
N LEU A 56 14.58 -6.60 16.80
CA LEU A 56 15.73 -6.65 17.70
C LEU A 56 16.24 -8.09 17.92
N ARG A 57 15.32 -9.04 18.11
CA ARG A 57 15.67 -10.47 18.21
C ARG A 57 16.28 -10.99 16.91
N ALA A 58 15.74 -10.61 15.75
CA ALA A 58 16.30 -10.98 14.45
C ALA A 58 17.73 -10.43 14.27
N GLY A 59 17.99 -9.19 14.69
CA GLY A 59 19.32 -8.58 14.68
C GLY A 59 20.35 -9.37 15.49
N ARG A 60 19.98 -9.80 16.71
CA ARG A 60 20.83 -10.65 17.57
C ARG A 60 21.13 -12.02 16.92
N ASP A 61 20.18 -12.56 16.16
CA ASP A 61 20.29 -13.86 15.51
C ASP A 61 21.13 -13.87 14.22
N ILE A 62 21.50 -12.72 13.62
CA ILE A 62 22.19 -12.65 12.32
C ILE A 62 23.45 -13.53 12.28
N ARG A 63 24.29 -13.45 13.32
CA ARG A 63 25.58 -14.16 13.35
C ARG A 63 25.42 -15.67 13.61
N ARG A 64 24.49 -16.04 14.49
CA ARG A 64 24.29 -17.40 15.00
C ARG A 64 23.32 -18.22 14.14
N ARG A 65 22.25 -17.60 13.64
CA ARG A 65 21.15 -18.25 12.91
C ARG A 65 20.62 -17.34 11.78
N PRO A 66 21.42 -17.03 10.74
CA PRO A 66 21.06 -16.06 9.70
C PRO A 66 19.76 -16.40 8.96
N GLY A 67 19.49 -17.68 8.70
CA GLY A 67 18.24 -18.10 8.06
C GLY A 67 17.00 -17.82 8.92
N ARG A 68 17.10 -17.98 10.25
CA ARG A 68 16.00 -17.64 11.18
C ARG A 68 15.84 -16.13 11.31
N ALA A 69 16.95 -15.38 11.39
CA ALA A 69 16.95 -13.93 11.41
C ALA A 69 16.25 -13.35 10.17
N ARG A 70 16.63 -13.78 8.96
CA ARG A 70 16.00 -13.35 7.71
C ARG A 70 14.50 -13.63 7.68
N ARG A 71 14.09 -14.85 8.04
CA ARG A 71 12.65 -15.22 8.07
C ARG A 71 11.86 -14.39 9.08
N ARG A 72 12.42 -14.14 10.26
CA ARG A 72 11.76 -13.33 11.29
C ARG A 72 11.63 -11.88 10.83
N ALA A 73 12.71 -11.30 10.30
CA ALA A 73 12.70 -9.93 9.77
C ALA A 73 11.70 -9.77 8.62
N GLY A 74 11.63 -10.71 7.67
CA GLY A 74 10.64 -10.66 6.59
C GLY A 74 9.19 -10.82 7.07
N ARG A 75 8.95 -11.62 8.12
CA ARG A 75 7.61 -11.70 8.75
C ARG A 75 7.23 -10.41 9.46
N ALA A 76 8.17 -9.81 10.17
CA ALA A 76 8.01 -8.51 10.83
C ALA A 76 7.64 -7.42 9.81
N GLU A 77 8.42 -7.31 8.72
CA GLU A 77 8.14 -6.39 7.61
C GLU A 77 6.75 -6.62 7.02
N ALA A 78 6.40 -7.88 6.70
CA ALA A 78 5.10 -8.21 6.13
C ALA A 78 3.92 -7.87 7.07
N ARG A 79 4.09 -8.03 8.39
CA ARG A 79 3.07 -7.64 9.38
C ARG A 79 2.89 -6.12 9.42
N LEU A 80 3.98 -5.35 9.40
CA LEU A 80 3.93 -3.89 9.34
C LEU A 80 3.26 -3.40 8.06
N ALA A 81 3.59 -4.00 6.92
CA ALA A 81 2.96 -3.67 5.64
C ALA A 81 1.45 -3.97 5.64
N ARG A 82 1.03 -5.11 6.19
CA ARG A 82 -0.39 -5.45 6.32
C ARG A 82 -1.13 -4.49 7.25
N ALA A 83 -0.55 -4.17 8.41
CA ALA A 83 -1.16 -3.22 9.35
C ALA A 83 -1.29 -1.82 8.73
N SER A 84 -0.26 -1.37 8.01
CA SER A 84 -0.30 -0.09 7.30
C SER A 84 -1.38 -0.03 6.21
N LEU A 85 -1.66 -1.15 5.53
CA LEU A 85 -2.72 -1.24 4.53
C LEU A 85 -4.12 -1.38 5.13
N ALA A 86 -4.24 -2.06 6.28
CA ALA A 86 -5.50 -2.29 6.97
C ALA A 86 -6.03 -1.04 7.69
N THR A 87 -5.17 -0.05 7.92
CA THR A 87 -5.56 1.18 8.60
C THR A 87 -6.22 2.12 7.60
N PRO A 88 -7.53 2.42 7.69
CA PRO A 88 -8.18 3.34 6.78
C PRO A 88 -7.58 4.73 7.00
N THR A 89 -6.78 5.20 6.05
CA THR A 89 -6.34 6.59 6.02
C THR A 89 -7.56 7.46 5.76
N GLY A 90 -8.16 7.96 6.85
CA GLY A 90 -9.14 9.03 6.80
C GLY A 90 -8.49 10.26 6.17
N GLY A 91 -8.64 10.40 4.86
CA GLY A 91 -8.11 11.53 4.09
C GLY A 91 -7.00 11.14 3.10
N ARG A 92 -7.41 10.98 1.84
CA ARG A 92 -6.64 11.25 0.61
C ARG A 92 -5.11 11.10 0.72
N CYS A 93 -4.58 9.90 0.49
CA CYS A 93 -3.24 9.76 -0.08
C CYS A 93 -3.04 8.37 -0.68
N ASP A 94 -3.15 8.31 -2.01
CA ASP A 94 -2.40 7.46 -2.94
C ASP A 94 -2.11 6.01 -2.51
N GLY A 95 -3.15 5.18 -2.53
CA GLY A 95 -3.06 3.72 -2.42
C GLY A 95 -2.49 3.02 -3.68
N ASP A 96 -1.48 3.58 -4.35
CA ASP A 96 -0.86 3.01 -5.55
C ASP A 96 0.58 2.49 -5.30
N ARG A 97 0.92 2.16 -4.05
CA ARG A 97 2.16 1.42 -3.74
C ARG A 97 1.85 -0.01 -3.31
N ARG A 98 1.50 -0.85 -4.28
CA ARG A 98 1.79 -2.28 -4.17
C ARG A 98 3.29 -2.47 -4.28
N ALA A 99 3.92 -2.71 -3.12
CA ALA A 99 5.28 -3.23 -3.04
C ALA A 99 5.34 -4.59 -3.78
N GLY A 100 6.27 -4.74 -4.72
CA GLY A 100 6.67 -6.07 -5.20
C GLY A 100 6.91 -6.29 -6.70
N ALA A 101 6.67 -5.33 -7.59
CA ALA A 101 6.95 -5.53 -9.02
C ALA A 101 8.03 -4.56 -9.52
N SER A 102 9.27 -5.00 -9.62
CA SER A 102 10.31 -4.28 -10.38
C SER A 102 10.31 -4.76 -11.84
N GLY A 103 10.36 -3.83 -12.80
CA GLY A 103 10.56 -4.13 -14.22
C GLY A 103 9.28 -4.11 -15.09
N ALA A 104 9.29 -4.87 -16.19
CA ALA A 104 8.29 -4.85 -17.27
C ALA A 104 6.84 -5.09 -16.81
N ASP A 105 6.65 -5.82 -15.71
CA ASP A 105 5.32 -6.12 -15.17
C ASP A 105 4.67 -4.90 -14.50
N ALA A 106 5.45 -4.00 -13.90
CA ALA A 106 4.94 -2.73 -13.37
C ALA A 106 4.47 -1.80 -14.49
N ALA A 107 5.16 -1.79 -15.63
CA ALA A 107 4.76 -1.01 -16.81
C ALA A 107 3.45 -1.53 -17.41
N LYS A 108 3.28 -2.86 -17.50
CA LYS A 108 2.02 -3.48 -17.95
C LYS A 108 0.86 -3.18 -17.01
N ALA A 109 1.08 -3.24 -15.70
CA ALA A 109 0.06 -2.90 -14.70
C ALA A 109 -0.38 -1.43 -14.81
N ARG A 110 0.57 -0.50 -14.96
CA ARG A 110 0.28 0.93 -15.19
C ARG A 110 -0.52 1.17 -16.48
N SER A 111 -0.13 0.53 -17.58
CA SER A 111 -0.86 0.64 -18.85
C SER A 111 -2.31 0.15 -18.75
N LYS A 112 -2.55 -0.99 -18.08
CA LYS A 112 -3.89 -1.51 -17.84
C LYS A 112 -4.73 -0.56 -16.98
N LEU A 113 -4.14 0.00 -15.92
CA LEU A 113 -4.81 0.96 -15.05
C LEU A 113 -5.21 2.25 -15.80
N ILE A 114 -4.32 2.79 -16.62
CA ILE A 114 -4.60 3.99 -17.44
C ILE A 114 -5.74 3.72 -18.43
N LYS A 115 -5.74 2.57 -19.09
CA LYS A 115 -6.83 2.18 -20.01
C LYS A 115 -8.17 2.09 -19.28
N ARG A 116 -8.18 1.48 -18.09
CA ARG A 116 -9.38 1.37 -17.26
C ARG A 116 -9.91 2.75 -16.84
N ARG A 117 -9.04 3.64 -16.34
CA ARG A 117 -9.43 5.01 -15.98
C ARG A 117 -9.97 5.80 -17.17
N ARG A 118 -9.42 5.62 -18.38
CA ARG A 118 -9.94 6.23 -19.61
C ARG A 118 -11.32 5.71 -20.00
N ALA A 119 -11.58 4.41 -19.80
CA ALA A 119 -12.90 3.83 -20.06
C ALA A 119 -13.94 4.36 -19.07
N GLU A 120 -13.60 4.39 -17.78
CA GLU A 120 -14.45 4.94 -16.72
C GLU A 120 -14.76 6.43 -16.98
N ALA A 121 -13.78 7.24 -17.39
CA ALA A 121 -13.99 8.65 -17.74
C ALA A 121 -14.93 8.83 -18.95
N LYS A 122 -14.82 7.98 -19.98
CA LYS A 122 -15.73 8.01 -21.14
C LYS A 122 -17.16 7.66 -20.75
N GLN A 123 -17.34 6.65 -19.91
CA GLN A 123 -18.65 6.25 -19.41
C GLN A 123 -19.29 7.37 -18.57
N ALA A 124 -18.51 8.03 -17.71
CA ALA A 124 -18.98 9.18 -16.94
C ALA A 124 -19.41 10.35 -17.85
N GLN A 125 -18.65 10.63 -18.92
CA GLN A 125 -19.02 11.66 -19.90
C GLN A 125 -20.30 11.31 -20.67
N GLN A 126 -20.50 10.04 -21.04
CA GLN A 126 -21.75 9.60 -21.70
C GLN A 126 -22.94 9.71 -20.76
N MET A 127 -22.79 9.27 -19.50
CA MET A 127 -23.83 9.41 -18.50
C MET A 127 -24.20 10.88 -18.25
N ALA A 128 -23.20 11.77 -18.17
CA ALA A 128 -23.44 13.21 -18.03
C ALA A 128 -24.23 13.79 -19.21
N LYS A 129 -23.97 13.35 -20.44
CA LYS A 129 -24.73 13.77 -21.62
C LYS A 129 -26.18 13.28 -21.60
N ILE A 130 -26.40 12.03 -21.18
CA ILE A 130 -27.76 11.47 -21.07
C ILE A 130 -28.56 12.24 -20.00
N VAL A 131 -27.95 12.49 -18.84
CA VAL A 131 -28.59 13.27 -17.76
C VAL A 131 -28.88 14.70 -18.22
N ALA A 132 -27.95 15.35 -18.93
CA ALA A 132 -28.18 16.69 -19.48
C ALA A 132 -29.33 16.71 -20.50
N ALA A 133 -29.41 15.70 -21.38
CA ALA A 133 -30.52 15.58 -22.34
C ALA A 133 -31.87 15.35 -21.64
N GLN A 134 -31.91 14.48 -20.62
CA GLN A 134 -33.11 14.25 -19.81
C GLN A 134 -33.55 15.53 -19.07
N MET A 135 -32.60 16.28 -18.50
CA MET A 135 -32.89 17.56 -17.85
C MET A 135 -33.42 18.60 -18.84
N ALA A 136 -32.87 18.67 -20.06
CA ALA A 136 -33.36 19.58 -21.10
C ALA A 136 -34.77 19.22 -21.57
N VAL A 137 -35.08 17.92 -21.74
CA VAL A 137 -36.44 17.46 -22.05
C VAL A 137 -37.39 17.77 -20.90
N ALA A 138 -37.02 17.48 -19.66
CA ALA A 138 -37.83 17.80 -18.49
C ALA A 138 -38.12 19.30 -18.39
N ALA A 139 -37.11 20.15 -18.60
CA ALA A 139 -37.26 21.61 -18.61
C ALA A 139 -38.22 22.09 -19.72
N ALA A 140 -38.09 21.53 -20.93
CA ALA A 140 -38.96 21.85 -22.05
C ALA A 140 -40.43 21.44 -21.79
N VAL A 141 -40.64 20.24 -21.23
CA VAL A 141 -41.99 19.75 -20.86
C VAL A 141 -42.61 20.65 -19.78
N THR A 142 -41.85 21.04 -18.75
CA THR A 142 -42.35 21.96 -17.71
C THR A 142 -42.64 23.36 -18.24
N SER A 143 -41.91 23.85 -19.25
CA SER A 143 -42.20 25.15 -19.88
C SER A 143 -43.42 25.14 -20.80
N ALA A 144 -43.74 23.99 -21.40
CA ALA A 144 -44.92 23.81 -22.25
C ALA A 144 -46.22 23.65 -21.46
N ASP A 145 -46.14 23.23 -20.19
CA ASP A 145 -47.28 23.12 -19.29
C ASP A 145 -47.64 24.49 -18.66
N ALA A 146 -46.66 25.37 -18.51
CA ALA A 146 -46.85 26.74 -18.01
C ALA A 146 -47.44 27.73 -19.05
N SER A 147 -47.54 27.35 -20.33
CA SER A 147 -48.06 28.20 -21.41
C SER A 147 -49.50 27.87 -21.86
N LYS A 148 -50.19 26.98 -21.13
CA LYS A 148 -51.62 26.64 -21.35
C LYS A 148 -52.54 27.08 -20.21
N GLY A 149 -52.07 27.94 -19.30
CA GLY A 149 -52.87 28.59 -18.25
C GLY A 149 -53.20 30.02 -18.60
#